data_AF-A0A820PYG0-F1
#
_entry.id   AF-A0A820PYG0-F1
#
_cell.length_a   1.000
_cell.length_b   1.000
_cell.length_c   1.000
_cell.angle_alpha   90.00
_cell.angle_beta   90.00
_cell.angle_gamma   90.00
#
_symmetry.space_group_name_H-M   'P 1'
#
loop_
_entity.id
_entity.type
_entity.pdbx_description
1 polymer ?
#
loop_
_entity_poly.entity_id
_entity_poly.type
_entity_poly.pdbx_seq_one_letter_code
_entity_poly.pdbx_strand_id
1 'polypeptide(L)'
;SLGQHIVPNVHDMSQVDTILVFCNNQASHEQWTKEWPKIKGVFTDISAICEAIKQAAHQCEQNATSISFVASKNKFDQLDSTFIYTQILKEILLTINFDDEHFKEFIAYCREVYEDDENELKNVNQLQITYKDNTPIWWYTKNAFLYSMLNQALRLMDVDMIIRMGFFIN
;
A
#
# COMPACT_ATOMS: atom_id res chain seq x y z
N SER A 1 23.29 2.72 24.11
CA SER A 1 23.29 3.55 22.89
C SER A 1 22.14 4.55 22.92
N LEU A 2 22.07 5.50 21.98
CA LEU A 2 20.97 6.46 21.87
C LEU A 2 19.60 5.76 21.74
N GLY A 3 19.53 4.65 20.99
CA GLY A 3 18.31 3.86 20.82
C GLY A 3 17.71 3.33 22.13
N GLN A 4 18.54 2.87 23.07
CA GLN A 4 18.10 2.36 24.38
C GLN A 4 17.41 3.43 25.24
N HIS A 5 17.68 4.71 25.00
CA HIS A 5 17.05 5.82 25.74
C HIS A 5 15.80 6.35 25.04
N ILE A 6 15.72 6.23 23.72
CA ILE A 6 14.59 6.75 22.94
C ILE A 6 13.44 5.73 22.89
N VAL A 7 13.73 4.45 22.64
CA VAL A 7 12.70 3.41 22.44
C VAL A 7 11.70 3.31 23.59
N PRO A 8 12.12 3.31 24.88
CA PRO A 8 11.17 3.25 25.99
C PRO A 8 10.16 4.41 25.99
N ASN A 9 10.50 5.56 25.42
CA ASN A 9 9.62 6.73 25.38
C ASN A 9 8.65 6.73 24.19
N VAL A 10 8.93 5.95 23.14
CA VAL A 10 8.16 5.99 21.88
C VAL A 10 7.44 4.68 21.56
N HIS A 11 7.80 3.56 22.22
CA HIS A 11 7.22 2.25 21.92
C HIS A 11 5.71 2.18 22.17
N ASP A 12 5.18 2.91 23.15
CA ASP A 12 3.75 2.92 23.46
C ASP A 12 2.93 3.91 22.60
N MET A 13 3.58 4.76 21.80
CA MET A 13 2.88 5.75 20.98
C MET A 13 2.08 5.05 19.88
N SER A 14 0.77 5.29 19.81
CA SER A 14 -0.08 4.74 18.75
C SER A 14 0.27 5.27 17.36
N GLN A 15 0.93 6.44 17.28
CA GLN A 15 1.43 7.01 16.03
C GLN A 15 2.69 6.31 15.51
N VAL A 16 3.32 5.45 16.31
CA VAL A 16 4.53 4.71 15.94
C VAL A 16 4.13 3.26 15.68
N ASP A 17 4.13 2.86 14.42
CA ASP A 17 3.84 1.48 14.00
C ASP A 17 5.07 0.57 14.13
N THR A 18 6.17 0.97 13.49
CA THR A 18 7.38 0.16 13.35
C THR A 18 8.63 0.99 13.69
N ILE A 19 9.60 0.38 14.38
CA ILE A 19 10.92 0.94 14.70
C ILE A 19 12.00 0.07 14.03
N LEU A 20 12.93 0.70 13.31
CA LEU A 20 14.08 0.06 12.66
C LEU A 20 15.37 0.66 13.23
N VAL A 21 16.32 -0.19 13.62
CA VAL A 21 17.57 0.25 14.24
C VAL A 21 18.72 0.06 13.26
N PHE A 22 19.39 1.14 12.84
CA PHE A 22 20.60 1.07 12.02
C PHE A 22 21.86 1.26 12.87
N CYS A 23 22.80 0.32 12.85
CA CYS A 23 24.04 0.44 13.60
C CYS A 23 25.17 -0.42 13.02
N ASN A 24 26.43 -0.02 13.27
CA ASN A 24 27.60 -0.80 12.84
C ASN A 24 27.86 -2.06 13.70
N ASN A 25 27.23 -2.17 14.89
CA ASN A 25 27.47 -3.27 15.82
C ASN A 25 26.16 -3.94 16.24
N GLN A 26 25.69 -4.86 15.39
CA GLN A 26 24.46 -5.62 15.57
C GLN A 26 24.44 -6.41 16.89
N ALA A 27 25.54 -7.09 17.22
CA ALA A 27 25.63 -7.96 18.40
C ALA A 27 25.39 -7.22 19.72
N SER A 28 25.83 -5.95 19.81
CA SER A 28 25.61 -5.11 21.00
C SER A 28 24.16 -4.61 21.16
N HIS A 29 23.33 -4.76 20.13
CA HIS A 29 21.99 -4.21 20.11
C HIS A 29 20.87 -5.24 19.99
N GLU A 30 21.15 -6.46 19.53
CA GLU A 30 20.15 -7.53 19.44
C GLU A 30 19.48 -7.92 20.76
N GLN A 31 20.21 -7.82 21.90
CA GLN A 31 19.67 -8.27 23.20
C GLN A 31 18.53 -7.37 23.69
N TRP A 32 18.75 -6.05 23.74
CA TRP A 32 17.73 -5.13 24.25
C TRP A 32 16.61 -4.90 23.23
N THR A 33 16.87 -5.04 21.93
CA THR A 33 15.84 -4.84 20.91
C THR A 33 14.76 -5.92 20.92
N LYS A 34 15.09 -7.15 21.37
CA LYS A 34 14.13 -8.26 21.51
C LYS A 34 13.05 -8.01 22.56
N GLU A 35 13.28 -7.08 23.47
CA GLU A 35 12.34 -6.72 24.53
C GLU A 35 11.18 -5.84 24.02
N TRP A 36 11.30 -5.28 22.80
CA TRP A 36 10.36 -4.30 22.27
C TRP A 36 9.66 -4.82 21.01
N PRO A 37 8.33 -5.07 21.05
CA PRO A 37 7.61 -5.72 19.94
C PRO A 37 7.53 -4.87 18.67
N LYS A 38 7.65 -3.54 18.78
CA LYS A 38 7.65 -2.63 17.62
C LYS A 38 8.99 -2.57 16.90
N ILE A 39 10.06 -3.14 17.46
CA ILE A 39 11.35 -3.19 16.78
C ILE A 39 11.36 -4.36 15.81
N LYS A 40 11.37 -4.07 14.50
CA LYS A 40 11.38 -5.11 13.46
C LYS A 40 12.77 -5.63 13.12
N GLY A 41 13.83 -4.91 13.49
CA GLY A 41 15.19 -5.42 13.29
C GLY A 41 16.30 -4.43 13.62
N VAL A 42 17.50 -4.99 13.67
CA VAL A 42 18.77 -4.27 13.75
C VAL A 42 19.52 -4.52 12.45
N PHE A 43 19.90 -3.46 11.77
CA PHE A 43 20.49 -3.49 10.44
C PHE A 43 21.87 -2.86 10.46
N THR A 44 22.83 -3.52 9.82
CA THR A 44 24.21 -3.04 9.63
C THR A 44 24.48 -2.59 8.20
N ASP A 45 23.57 -2.95 7.29
CA ASP A 45 23.66 -2.68 5.86
C ASP A 45 22.53 -1.75 5.42
N ILE A 46 22.87 -0.79 4.56
CA ILE A 46 21.93 0.23 4.06
C ILE A 46 20.86 -0.44 3.19
N SER A 47 21.24 -1.39 2.33
CA SER A 47 20.26 -2.08 1.48
C SER A 47 19.26 -2.87 2.32
N ALA A 48 19.71 -3.57 3.36
CA ALA A 48 18.85 -4.32 4.27
C ALA A 48 17.83 -3.43 5.02
N ILE A 49 18.26 -2.26 5.52
CA ILE A 49 17.31 -1.34 6.17
C ILE A 49 16.37 -0.68 5.16
N CYS A 50 16.83 -0.35 3.95
CA CYS A 50 15.96 0.16 2.88
C CYS A 50 14.86 -0.85 2.53
N GLU A 51 15.19 -2.13 2.40
CA GLU A 51 14.20 -3.18 2.17
C GLU A 51 13.22 -3.32 3.35
N ALA A 52 13.70 -3.24 4.58
CA ALA A 52 12.85 -3.27 5.77
C ALA A 52 11.92 -2.04 5.87
N ILE A 53 12.40 -0.85 5.47
CA ILE A 53 11.58 0.37 5.37
C ILE A 53 10.50 0.18 4.32
N LYS A 54 10.83 -0.31 3.13
CA LYS A 54 9.85 -0.57 2.06
C LYS A 54 8.77 -1.55 2.53
N GLN A 55 9.17 -2.65 3.17
CA GLN A 55 8.24 -3.63 3.73
C GLN A 55 7.36 -3.02 4.84
N ALA A 56 7.92 -2.21 5.73
CA ALA A 56 7.16 -1.56 6.79
C ALA A 56 6.18 -0.52 6.23
N ALA A 57 6.60 0.27 5.24
CA ALA A 57 5.73 1.22 4.55
C ALA A 57 4.58 0.50 3.85
N HIS A 58 4.88 -0.57 3.13
CA HIS A 58 3.88 -1.41 2.46
C HIS A 58 2.88 -2.04 3.43
N GLN A 59 3.35 -2.61 4.54
CA GLN A 59 2.49 -3.15 5.59
C GLN A 59 1.65 -2.08 6.29
N CYS A 60 2.20 -0.89 6.50
CA CYS A 60 1.44 0.25 7.01
C CYS A 60 0.32 0.60 6.03
N GLU A 61 0.62 0.71 4.74
CA GLU A 61 -0.38 1.02 3.72
C GLU A 61 -1.47 -0.04 3.57
N GLN A 62 -1.10 -1.31 3.81
CA GLN A 62 -1.99 -2.47 3.87
C GLN A 62 -2.90 -2.51 5.10
N ASN A 63 -2.47 -1.92 6.22
CA ASN A 63 -3.16 -2.06 7.50
C ASN A 63 -3.70 -0.73 8.08
N ALA A 64 -3.30 0.44 7.55
CA ALA A 64 -3.44 1.71 8.28
C ALA A 64 -4.75 2.48 8.05
N THR A 65 -5.66 2.07 7.16
CA THR A 65 -6.94 2.81 7.05
C THR A 65 -8.04 1.95 6.48
N SER A 66 -9.13 1.78 7.23
CA SER A 66 -10.34 1.15 6.73
C SER A 66 -10.91 1.98 5.58
N ILE A 67 -11.25 1.31 4.48
CA ILE A 67 -12.05 1.93 3.43
C ILE A 67 -13.48 2.05 3.97
N SER A 68 -13.88 3.25 4.36
CA SER A 68 -15.21 3.52 4.92
C SER A 68 -16.06 4.31 3.93
N PHE A 69 -16.90 3.61 3.18
CA PHE A 69 -17.85 4.22 2.24
C PHE A 69 -19.15 4.70 2.91
N VAL A 70 -19.33 4.42 4.20
CA VAL A 70 -20.53 4.84 4.94
C VAL A 70 -20.06 5.48 6.24
N ALA A 71 -20.56 6.67 6.55
CA ALA A 71 -20.30 7.27 7.84
C ALA A 71 -20.95 6.39 8.93
N SER A 72 -20.16 5.88 9.87
CA SER A 72 -20.62 5.13 11.04
C SER A 72 -21.33 6.04 12.05
N LYS A 73 -22.31 6.83 11.60
CA LYS A 73 -23.19 7.66 12.43
C LYS A 73 -24.59 7.07 12.35
N ASN A 74 -24.91 6.18 13.29
CA ASN A 74 -26.21 5.71 13.84
C ASN A 74 -27.56 6.24 13.28
N LYS A 75 -27.69 6.51 11.99
CA LYS A 75 -28.92 6.92 11.33
C LYS A 75 -29.02 6.20 9.99
N PHE A 76 -29.52 4.97 10.06
CA PHE A 76 -29.87 4.16 8.89
C PHE A 76 -30.98 4.80 8.02
N ASP A 77 -31.62 5.86 8.51
CA ASP A 77 -32.75 6.54 7.86
C ASP A 77 -32.34 7.68 6.91
N GLN A 78 -31.04 8.01 6.82
CA GLN A 78 -30.53 8.92 5.80
C GLN A 78 -29.73 8.11 4.80
N LEU A 79 -30.19 8.11 3.53
CA LEU A 79 -29.43 7.54 2.42
C LEU A 79 -28.10 8.29 2.37
N ASP A 80 -27.04 7.68 2.88
CA ASP A 80 -25.70 8.27 2.88
C ASP A 80 -25.37 8.62 1.42
N SER A 81 -25.12 9.88 1.11
CA SER A 81 -24.81 10.31 -0.26
C SER A 81 -23.63 9.52 -0.82
N THR A 82 -22.72 9.07 0.05
CA THR A 82 -21.59 8.20 -0.27
C THR A 82 -22.04 6.84 -0.81
N PHE A 83 -23.14 6.27 -0.31
CA PHE A 83 -23.73 5.05 -0.86
C PHE A 83 -24.23 5.28 -2.29
N ILE A 84 -24.91 6.41 -2.56
CA ILE A 84 -25.36 6.76 -3.91
C ILE A 84 -24.15 6.89 -4.85
N TYR A 85 -23.12 7.64 -4.46
CA TYR A 85 -21.91 7.80 -5.27
C TYR A 85 -21.21 6.46 -5.53
N THR A 86 -21.17 5.57 -4.53
CA THR A 86 -20.60 4.23 -4.69
C THR A 86 -21.42 3.37 -5.65
N GLN A 87 -22.76 3.43 -5.60
CA GLN A 87 -23.60 2.70 -6.55
C GLN A 87 -23.43 3.21 -7.99
N ILE A 88 -23.39 4.52 -8.19
CA ILE A 88 -23.15 5.13 -9.50
C ILE A 88 -21.77 4.72 -10.02
N LEU A 89 -20.73 4.80 -9.19
CA LEU A 89 -19.37 4.38 -9.56
C LEU A 89 -19.33 2.90 -9.95
N LYS A 90 -19.99 2.02 -9.18
CA LYS A 90 -20.12 0.60 -9.52
C LYS A 90 -20.81 0.41 -10.87
N GLU A 91 -21.90 1.12 -11.14
CA GLU A 91 -22.60 1.04 -12.44
C GLU A 91 -21.72 1.51 -13.60
N ILE A 92 -20.97 2.60 -13.43
CA ILE A 92 -20.00 3.09 -14.42
C ILE A 92 -18.96 2.00 -14.71
N LEU A 93 -18.32 1.45 -13.67
CA LEU A 93 -17.30 0.41 -13.81
C LEU A 93 -17.84 -0.83 -14.53
N LEU A 94 -19.07 -1.26 -14.22
CA LEU A 94 -19.71 -2.41 -14.85
C LEU A 94 -20.13 -2.16 -16.31
N THR A 95 -20.31 -0.89 -16.70
CA THR A 95 -20.73 -0.52 -18.06
C THR A 95 -19.54 -0.36 -19.01
N ILE A 96 -18.37 -0.01 -18.48
CA ILE A 96 -17.15 0.13 -19.29
C ILE A 96 -16.64 -1.25 -19.71
N ASN A 97 -16.43 -1.43 -21.01
CA ASN A 97 -15.77 -2.60 -21.54
C ASN A 97 -14.25 -2.38 -21.56
N PHE A 98 -13.58 -2.81 -20.50
CA PHE A 98 -12.12 -2.70 -20.40
C PHE A 98 -11.44 -3.64 -21.39
N ASP A 99 -10.61 -3.08 -22.25
CA ASP A 99 -9.84 -3.80 -23.25
C ASP A 99 -8.32 -3.62 -23.05
N ASP A 100 -7.54 -4.20 -23.95
CA ASP A 100 -6.08 -4.12 -23.91
C ASP A 100 -5.54 -2.68 -24.06
N GLU A 101 -6.32 -1.72 -24.57
CA GLU A 101 -5.92 -0.31 -24.66
C GLU A 101 -5.92 0.34 -23.28
N HIS A 102 -7.00 0.16 -22.51
CA HIS A 102 -7.10 0.64 -21.12
C HIS A 102 -5.96 0.10 -20.24
N PHE A 103 -5.57 -1.17 -20.42
CA PHE A 103 -4.43 -1.75 -19.73
C PHE A 103 -3.11 -1.08 -20.12
N LYS A 104 -2.89 -0.79 -21.42
CA LYS A 104 -1.68 -0.10 -21.89
C LYS A 104 -1.60 1.32 -21.36
N GLU A 105 -2.72 2.05 -21.34
CA GLU A 105 -2.79 3.39 -20.76
C GLU A 105 -2.43 3.37 -19.27
N PHE A 106 -2.94 2.38 -18.51
CA PHE A 106 -2.55 2.20 -17.12
C PHE A 106 -1.05 1.93 -16.95
N ILE A 107 -0.47 1.06 -17.78
CA ILE A 107 0.97 0.78 -17.75
C ILE A 107 1.79 2.04 -18.09
N ALA A 108 1.35 2.85 -19.06
CA ALA A 108 2.00 4.11 -19.41
C ALA A 108 1.96 5.08 -18.22
N TYR A 109 0.80 5.23 -17.59
CA TYR A 109 0.63 6.03 -16.38
C TYR A 109 1.57 5.57 -15.25
N CYS A 110 1.65 4.26 -14.97
CA CYS A 110 2.56 3.76 -13.94
C CYS A 110 4.05 4.07 -14.26
N ARG A 111 4.45 4.03 -15.53
CA ARG A 111 5.83 4.38 -15.92
C ARG A 111 6.14 5.85 -15.66
N GLU A 112 5.18 6.74 -15.86
CA GLU A 112 5.32 8.17 -15.55
C GLU A 112 5.37 8.40 -14.03
N VAL A 113 4.51 7.74 -13.26
CA VAL A 113 4.48 7.86 -11.79
C VAL A 113 5.78 7.36 -11.14
N TYR A 114 6.35 6.28 -11.67
CA TYR A 114 7.52 5.62 -11.10
C TYR A 114 8.81 5.87 -11.91
N GLU A 115 8.89 6.96 -12.68
CA GLU A 115 10.06 7.24 -13.56
C GLU A 115 11.40 7.18 -12.80
N ASP A 116 11.43 7.64 -11.55
CA ASP A 116 12.62 7.66 -10.70
C ASP A 116 12.80 6.41 -9.80
N ASP A 117 11.86 5.44 -9.82
CA ASP A 117 11.93 4.22 -9.02
C ASP A 117 12.19 2.98 -9.89
N GLU A 118 13.48 2.64 -10.06
CA GLU A 118 13.90 1.47 -10.83
C GLU A 118 13.28 0.14 -10.36
N ASN A 119 12.93 0.02 -9.08
CA ASN A 119 12.33 -1.21 -8.56
C ASN A 119 10.87 -1.30 -8.95
N GLU A 120 10.11 -0.22 -8.81
CA GLU A 120 8.73 -0.20 -9.25
C GLU A 120 8.60 -0.29 -10.76
N LEU A 121 9.52 0.31 -11.53
CA LEU A 121 9.57 0.09 -12.99
C LEU A 121 9.78 -1.38 -13.37
N LYS A 122 10.58 -2.14 -12.60
CA LYS A 122 10.69 -3.60 -12.80
C LYS A 122 9.37 -4.31 -12.52
N ASN A 123 8.66 -3.92 -11.46
CA ASN A 123 7.34 -4.48 -11.14
C ASN A 123 6.31 -4.16 -12.22
N VAL A 124 6.31 -2.94 -12.77
CA VAL A 124 5.45 -2.51 -13.88
C VAL A 124 5.76 -3.31 -15.15
N ASN A 125 7.03 -3.53 -15.47
CA ASN A 125 7.43 -4.38 -16.60
C ASN A 125 6.95 -5.83 -16.41
N GLN A 126 7.09 -6.38 -15.19
CA GLN A 126 6.64 -7.73 -14.88
C GLN A 126 5.12 -7.84 -15.03
N LEU A 127 4.37 -6.85 -14.52
CA LEU A 127 2.93 -6.77 -14.68
C LEU A 127 2.56 -6.78 -16.17
N GLN A 128 3.14 -5.89 -16.97
CA GLN A 128 2.83 -5.81 -18.40
C GLN A 128 3.02 -7.14 -19.15
N ILE A 129 4.07 -7.90 -18.82
CA ILE A 129 4.39 -9.17 -19.49
C ILE A 129 3.49 -10.31 -19.00
N THR A 130 3.26 -10.41 -17.70
CA THR A 130 2.69 -11.62 -17.06
C THR A 130 1.28 -11.41 -16.51
N TYR A 131 0.65 -10.25 -16.76
CA TYR A 131 -0.66 -9.92 -16.20
C TYR A 131 -1.70 -11.02 -16.45
N LYS A 132 -1.78 -11.48 -17.71
CA LYS A 132 -2.74 -12.51 -18.17
C LYS A 132 -2.45 -13.91 -17.64
N ASP A 133 -1.27 -14.14 -17.04
CA ASP A 133 -0.87 -15.46 -16.53
C ASP A 133 -1.43 -15.74 -15.12
N ASN A 134 -1.96 -14.71 -14.44
CA ASN A 134 -2.46 -14.80 -13.07
C ASN A 134 -3.81 -14.09 -12.93
N THR A 135 -4.52 -14.37 -11.82
CA THR A 135 -5.78 -13.69 -11.53
C THR A 135 -5.53 -12.26 -11.04
N PRO A 136 -6.47 -11.32 -11.25
CA PRO A 136 -6.35 -9.97 -10.69
C PRO A 136 -6.12 -9.97 -9.16
N ILE A 137 -6.81 -10.85 -8.42
CA ILE A 137 -6.64 -10.99 -6.96
C ILE A 137 -5.19 -11.36 -6.60
N TRP A 138 -4.53 -12.21 -7.39
CA TRP A 138 -3.13 -12.54 -7.13
C TRP A 138 -2.22 -11.32 -7.30
N TRP A 139 -2.44 -10.51 -8.33
CA TRP A 139 -1.69 -9.27 -8.52
C TRP A 139 -1.94 -8.25 -7.41
N TYR A 140 -3.16 -8.23 -6.88
CA TYR A 140 -3.57 -7.32 -5.80
C TYR A 140 -2.86 -7.65 -4.50
N THR A 141 -2.63 -8.94 -4.26
CA THR A 141 -2.04 -9.43 -3.01
C THR A 141 -0.53 -9.53 -3.08
N LYS A 142 0.04 -9.76 -4.27
CA LYS A 142 1.48 -9.93 -4.46
C LYS A 142 2.25 -8.61 -4.56
N ASN A 143 1.72 -7.63 -5.29
CA ASN A 143 2.48 -6.42 -5.62
C ASN A 143 2.13 -5.26 -4.70
N ALA A 144 3.18 -4.63 -4.16
CA ALA A 144 3.03 -3.52 -3.26
C ALA A 144 2.33 -2.32 -3.89
N PHE A 145 2.76 -1.93 -5.09
CA PHE A 145 2.24 -0.74 -5.75
C PHE A 145 0.77 -0.87 -6.17
N LEU A 146 0.34 -2.01 -6.73
CA LEU A 146 -1.06 -2.19 -7.15
C LEU A 146 -2.02 -2.17 -5.96
N TYR A 147 -1.62 -2.86 -4.88
CA TYR A 147 -2.36 -2.82 -3.63
C TYR A 147 -2.47 -1.38 -3.12
N SER A 148 -1.33 -0.70 -2.98
CA SER A 148 -1.22 0.66 -2.46
C SER A 148 -2.11 1.61 -3.26
N MET A 149 -1.93 1.61 -4.58
CA MET A 149 -2.61 2.49 -5.53
C MET A 149 -4.13 2.29 -5.49
N LEU A 150 -4.61 1.05 -5.58
CA LEU A 150 -6.05 0.79 -5.58
C LEU A 150 -6.69 1.15 -4.23
N ASN A 151 -6.06 0.77 -3.11
CA ASN A 151 -6.61 1.10 -1.80
C ASN A 151 -6.57 2.60 -1.52
N GLN A 152 -5.53 3.29 -1.93
CA GLN A 152 -5.48 4.74 -1.83
C GLN A 152 -6.58 5.39 -2.67
N ALA A 153 -6.78 4.94 -3.91
CA ALA A 153 -7.83 5.46 -4.79
C ALA A 153 -9.23 5.26 -4.19
N LEU A 154 -9.50 4.08 -3.65
CA LEU A 154 -10.78 3.78 -2.96
C LEU A 154 -10.96 4.60 -1.68
N ARG A 155 -9.89 4.83 -0.90
CA ARG A 155 -9.93 5.67 0.32
C ARG A 155 -10.21 7.13 0.00
N LEU A 156 -9.61 7.65 -1.07
CA LEU A 156 -9.74 9.05 -1.47
C LEU A 156 -10.91 9.31 -2.41
N MET A 157 -11.65 8.25 -2.81
CA MET A 157 -12.67 8.31 -3.86
C MET A 157 -12.11 8.94 -5.15
N ASP A 158 -10.87 8.61 -5.51
CA ASP A 158 -10.25 9.05 -6.75
C ASP A 158 -10.84 8.25 -7.92
N VAL A 159 -11.92 8.80 -8.50
CA VAL A 159 -12.69 8.15 -9.55
C VAL A 159 -11.85 7.92 -10.82
N ASP A 160 -10.95 8.86 -11.16
CA ASP A 160 -10.09 8.71 -12.35
C ASP A 160 -9.17 7.51 -12.18
N MET A 161 -8.51 7.39 -11.03
CA MET A 161 -7.66 6.24 -10.71
C MET A 161 -8.45 4.93 -10.65
N ILE A 162 -9.63 4.93 -10.01
CA ILE A 162 -10.48 3.73 -9.91
C ILE A 162 -10.90 3.25 -11.31
N ILE A 163 -11.24 4.17 -12.23
CA ILE A 163 -11.59 3.82 -13.61
C ILE A 163 -10.36 3.32 -14.37
N ARG A 164 -9.19 3.95 -14.23
CA ARG A 164 -7.93 3.46 -14.85
C ARG A 164 -7.58 2.05 -14.40
N MET A 165 -7.87 1.71 -13.15
CA MET A 165 -7.70 0.37 -12.59
C MET A 165 -8.91 -0.55 -12.84
N GLY A 166 -9.92 -0.12 -13.59
CA GLY A 166 -11.17 -0.86 -13.76
C GLY A 166 -11.00 -2.21 -14.47
N PHE A 167 -9.99 -2.34 -15.34
CA PHE A 167 -9.59 -3.63 -15.96
C PHE A 167 -9.20 -4.70 -14.93
N PHE A 168 -8.86 -4.27 -13.71
CA PHE A 168 -8.44 -5.11 -12.61
C PHE A 168 -9.61 -5.55 -11.71
N ILE A 169 -10.67 -4.73 -11.71
CA ILE A 169 -11.84 -4.87 -10.85
C ILE A 169 -12.95 -5.68 -11.55
N ASN A 170 -13.03 -5.60 -12.88
CA ASN A 170 -14.10 -6.16 -13.71
C ASN A 170 -13.65 -7.35 -14.56
#